data_AF-A0A3N5IWD4-F1
#
_entry.id   AF-A0A3N5IWD4-F1
#
_cell.length_a   1.000
_cell.length_b   1.000
_cell.length_c   1.000
_cell.angle_alpha   90.00
_cell.angle_beta   90.00
_cell.angle_gamma   90.00
#
_symmetry.space_group_name_H-M   'P 1'
#
loop_
_entity.id
_entity.type
_entity.pdbx_description
1 polymer ?
#
loop_
_entity_poly.entity_id
_entity_poly.type
_entity_poly.pdbx_seq_one_letter_code
_entity_poly.pdbx_strand_id
1 'polypeptide(L)'
;MVRLKNWIKKSLLTGLIVVVPVAITFYIIQALIGVMDEFLSVIPQPYHPDTLLGFHLPGLGLVLLILLLFVVGIATHNYAGKKMVGFWEALVRRIPVVRNIYQALKQFTEAIF
;
A
#
# COMPACT_ATOMS: atom_id res chain seq x y z
N MET A 1 0.90 9.84 43.81
CA MET A 1 1.43 8.97 42.73
C MET A 1 0.46 8.76 41.55
N VAL A 2 -0.86 8.62 41.78
CA VAL A 2 -1.84 8.35 40.70
C VAL A 2 -1.88 9.43 39.59
N ARG A 3 -1.75 10.72 39.94
CA ARG A 3 -1.79 11.83 38.98
C ARG A 3 -0.63 11.80 37.96
N LEU A 4 0.58 11.46 38.41
CA LEU A 4 1.77 11.37 37.55
C LEU A 4 1.65 10.21 36.56
N LYS A 5 1.19 9.04 37.04
CA LYS A 5 0.96 7.86 36.20
C LYS A 5 -0.04 8.15 35.07
N ASN A 6 -1.10 8.89 35.37
CA ASN A 6 -2.12 9.25 34.38
C ASN A 6 -1.60 10.28 33.37
N TRP A 7 -0.78 11.25 33.81
CA TRP A 7 -0.16 12.24 32.92
C TRP A 7 0.81 11.59 31.93
N ILE A 8 1.69 10.70 32.40
CA ILE A 8 2.64 9.97 31.54
C ILE A 8 1.90 9.12 30.51
N LYS A 9 0.89 8.36 30.95
CA LYS A 9 0.06 7.55 30.04
C LYS A 9 -0.60 8.40 28.96
N LYS A 10 -1.16 9.55 29.34
CA LYS A 10 -1.82 10.46 28.39
C LYS A 10 -0.83 11.03 27.39
N SER A 11 0.34 11.50 27.84
CA SER A 11 1.37 12.04 26.96
C SER A 11 1.94 10.98 25.99
N LEU A 12 2.19 9.76 26.46
CA LEU A 12 2.63 8.66 25.60
C LEU A 12 1.57 8.25 24.59
N LEU A 13 0.30 8.18 25.00
CA LEU A 13 -0.81 7.84 24.11
C LEU A 13 -1.02 8.92 23.03
N THR A 14 -0.95 10.20 23.42
CA THR A 14 -0.98 11.32 22.47
C THR A 14 0.18 11.24 21.49
N GLY A 15 1.41 11.01 21.97
CA GLY A 15 2.57 10.85 21.10
C GLY A 15 2.44 9.67 20.12
N LEU A 16 1.92 8.53 20.60
CA LEU A 16 1.67 7.37 19.76
C LEU A 16 0.66 7.68 18.66
N ILE A 17 -0.48 8.31 18.99
CA ILE A 17 -1.52 8.66 18.02
C ILE A 17 -0.97 9.55 16.90
N VAL A 18 -0.04 10.45 17.20
CA VAL A 18 0.58 11.35 16.21
C VAL A 18 1.58 10.60 15.31
N VAL A 19 2.34 9.66 15.84
CA VAL A 19 3.37 8.91 15.09
C VAL A 19 2.77 7.78 14.25
N VAL A 20 1.69 7.17 14.72
CA VAL A 20 1.05 6.01 14.08
C VAL A 20 0.77 6.20 12.58
N PRO A 21 0.17 7.32 12.11
CA PRO A 21 -0.08 7.54 10.69
C PRO A 21 1.19 7.47 9.84
N VAL A 22 2.27 8.12 10.30
CA VAL A 22 3.55 8.15 9.59
C VAL A 22 4.23 6.77 9.60
N ALA A 23 4.16 6.06 10.72
CA ALA A 23 4.70 4.71 10.81
C ALA A 23 3.94 3.74 9.88
N ILE A 24 2.61 3.86 9.81
CA ILE A 24 1.77 3.04 8.94
C ILE A 24 2.07 3.33 7.47
N THR A 25 2.23 4.59 7.05
CA THR A 25 2.55 4.90 5.65
C THR A 25 3.90 4.29 5.26
N PHE A 26 4.92 4.43 6.11
CA PHE A 26 6.24 3.85 5.86
C PHE A 26 6.19 2.32 5.78
N TYR A 27 5.43 1.68 6.67
CA TYR A 27 5.21 0.24 6.65
C TYR A 27 4.52 -0.23 5.37
N ILE A 28 3.43 0.44 4.95
CA ILE A 28 2.68 0.10 3.74
C ILE A 28 3.56 0.26 2.50
N ILE A 29 4.32 1.36 2.40
CA ILE A 29 5.21 1.60 1.25
C ILE A 29 6.24 0.46 1.12
N GLN A 30 6.91 0.11 2.22
CA GLN A 30 7.88 -1.00 2.20
C GLN A 30 7.21 -2.34 1.87
N ALA A 31 6.03 -2.62 2.40
CA ALA A 31 5.29 -3.83 2.09
C ALA A 31 4.94 -3.90 0.59
N LEU A 32 4.48 -2.79 0.00
CA LEU A 32 4.17 -2.72 -1.43
C LEU A 32 5.42 -2.93 -2.31
N ILE A 33 6.53 -2.28 -1.96
CA ILE A 33 7.81 -2.47 -2.67
C ILE A 33 8.26 -3.93 -2.58
N GLY A 34 8.22 -4.52 -1.38
CA GLY A 34 8.61 -5.92 -1.17
C GLY A 34 7.73 -6.91 -1.96
N VAL A 35 6.42 -6.66 -2.05
CA VAL A 35 5.53 -7.44 -2.90
C VAL A 35 5.96 -7.33 -4.38
N MET A 36 6.30 -6.12 -4.86
CA MET A 36 6.79 -5.93 -6.22
C MET A 36 8.14 -6.63 -6.47
N ASP A 37 9.05 -6.60 -5.50
CA ASP A 37 10.32 -7.33 -5.58
C ASP A 37 10.11 -8.86 -5.64
N GLU A 38 9.12 -9.39 -4.91
CA GLU A 38 8.73 -10.79 -4.96
C GLU A 38 8.10 -11.16 -6.33
N PHE A 39 7.28 -10.28 -6.91
CA PHE A 39 6.76 -10.46 -8.26
C PHE A 39 7.88 -10.55 -9.32
N LEU A 40 8.93 -9.76 -9.19
CA LEU A 40 10.10 -9.83 -10.08
C LEU A 40 10.84 -11.16 -9.94
N SER A 41 10.93 -11.69 -8.71
CA SER A 41 11.62 -12.94 -8.41
C SER A 41 10.95 -14.18 -9.03
N VAL A 42 9.65 -14.10 -9.36
CA VAL A 42 8.91 -15.17 -10.07
C VAL A 42 9.26 -15.22 -11.56
N ILE A 43 9.83 -14.14 -12.12
CA ILE A 43 10.17 -14.06 -13.53
C ILE A 43 11.38 -14.98 -13.82
N PRO A 44 11.29 -15.88 -14.82
CA PRO A 44 12.42 -16.73 -15.21
C PRO A 44 13.66 -15.90 -15.52
N GLN A 45 14.83 -16.40 -15.11
CA GLN A 45 16.15 -15.78 -15.31
C GLN A 45 16.38 -15.09 -16.68
N PRO A 46 16.00 -15.64 -17.85
CA PRO A 46 16.20 -14.94 -19.13
C PRO A 46 15.41 -13.64 -19.31
N TYR A 47 14.34 -13.43 -18.54
CA TYR A 47 13.50 -12.23 -18.58
C TYR A 47 13.66 -11.36 -17.34
N HIS A 48 14.58 -11.70 -16.44
CA HIS A 48 14.78 -10.94 -15.21
C HIS A 48 15.43 -9.58 -15.55
N PRO A 49 14.98 -8.47 -14.96
CA PRO A 49 15.53 -7.15 -15.27
C PRO A 49 17.03 -7.07 -15.00
N ASP A 50 17.51 -7.73 -13.94
CA ASP A 50 18.93 -7.74 -13.56
C ASP A 50 19.82 -8.45 -14.60
N THR A 51 19.32 -9.50 -15.25
CA THR A 51 20.06 -10.22 -16.30
C THR A 51 20.02 -9.48 -17.63
N LEU A 52 18.93 -8.75 -17.91
CA LEU A 52 18.80 -7.89 -19.09
C LEU A 52 19.65 -6.62 -18.99
N LEU A 53 19.73 -6.03 -17.79
CA LEU A 53 20.51 -4.82 -17.54
C LEU A 53 21.99 -5.12 -17.27
N GLY A 54 22.34 -6.36 -16.92
CA GLY A 54 23.73 -6.81 -16.69
C GLY A 54 24.31 -6.37 -15.33
N PHE A 55 23.51 -5.74 -14.48
CA PHE A 55 23.85 -5.38 -13.10
C PHE A 55 22.59 -5.39 -12.23
N HIS A 56 22.74 -5.72 -10.95
CA HIS A 56 21.63 -5.71 -10.01
C HIS A 56 21.24 -4.25 -9.70
N LEU A 57 19.98 -3.90 -9.98
CA LEU A 57 19.47 -2.55 -9.71
C LEU A 57 18.68 -2.57 -8.40
N PRO A 58 19.25 -2.08 -7.28
CA PRO A 58 18.51 -2.03 -6.02
C PRO A 58 17.32 -1.08 -6.14
N GLY A 59 16.14 -1.52 -5.70
CA GLY A 59 14.91 -0.73 -5.73
C GLY A 59 14.05 -0.90 -6.99
N LEU A 60 14.25 -1.96 -7.78
CA LEU A 60 13.39 -2.29 -8.92
C LEU A 60 11.91 -2.44 -8.52
N GLY A 61 11.59 -2.97 -7.34
CA GLY A 61 10.22 -3.04 -6.84
C GLY A 61 9.56 -1.66 -6.69
N LEU A 62 10.33 -0.61 -6.36
CA LEU A 62 9.80 0.76 -6.33
C LEU A 62 9.48 1.26 -7.74
N VAL A 63 10.36 1.00 -8.71
CA VAL A 63 10.12 1.37 -10.12
C VAL A 63 8.89 0.65 -10.66
N LEU A 64 8.78 -0.65 -10.39
CA LEU A 64 7.63 -1.47 -10.78
C LEU A 64 6.34 -0.99 -10.10
N LEU A 65 6.39 -0.63 -8.82
CA LEU A 65 5.26 -0.06 -8.09
C LEU A 65 4.76 1.22 -8.77
N ILE A 66 5.67 2.16 -9.08
CA ILE A 66 5.32 3.43 -9.73
C ILE A 66 4.71 3.15 -11.11
N LEU A 67 5.31 2.26 -11.89
CA LEU A 67 4.80 1.89 -13.22
C LEU A 67 3.41 1.26 -13.13
N LEU A 68 3.19 0.35 -12.17
CA LEU A 68 1.90 -0.29 -11.94
C LEU A 68 0.83 0.75 -11.57
N LEU A 69 1.14 1.66 -10.64
CA LEU A 69 0.22 2.73 -10.23
C LEU A 69 -0.15 3.63 -11.42
N PHE A 70 0.82 3.97 -12.27
CA PHE A 70 0.59 4.77 -13.46
C PHE A 70 -0.34 4.05 -14.46
N VAL A 71 -0.07 2.77 -14.75
CA VAL A 71 -0.91 1.95 -15.64
C VAL A 71 -2.33 1.82 -15.10
N VAL A 72 -2.49 1.54 -13.81
CA VAL A 72 -3.80 1.48 -13.15
C VAL A 72 -4.52 2.82 -13.25
N GLY A 73 -3.82 3.93 -13.00
CA GLY A 73 -4.37 5.29 -13.12
C GLY A 73 -4.87 5.61 -14.53
N ILE A 74 -4.12 5.24 -15.57
CA ILE A 74 -4.59 5.41 -16.95
C ILE A 74 -5.79 4.49 -17.24
N ALA A 75 -5.74 3.24 -16.78
CA ALA A 75 -6.81 2.27 -17.02
C ALA A 75 -8.15 2.78 -16.48
N THR A 76 -8.18 3.43 -15.31
CA THR A 76 -9.42 3.95 -14.71
C THR A 76 -10.05 5.13 -15.46
N HIS A 77 -9.35 5.78 -16.40
CA HIS A 77 -9.96 6.82 -17.24
C HIS A 77 -10.99 6.22 -18.23
N ASN A 78 -10.77 4.98 -18.65
CA ASN A 78 -11.63 4.30 -19.61
C ASN A 78 -12.77 3.54 -18.93
N TYR A 79 -13.89 3.38 -19.63
CA TYR A 79 -15.07 2.65 -19.12
C TYR A 79 -14.73 1.22 -18.65
N ALA A 80 -13.86 0.51 -19.39
CA ALA A 80 -13.41 -0.83 -19.05
C ALA A 80 -12.67 -0.86 -17.69
N GLY A 81 -11.76 0.09 -17.44
CA GLY A 81 -11.03 0.13 -16.17
C GLY A 81 -11.91 0.49 -14.99
N LYS A 82 -12.87 1.42 -15.16
CA LYS A 82 -13.89 1.68 -14.12
C LYS A 82 -14.68 0.42 -13.77
N LYS A 83 -15.07 -0.37 -14.77
CA LYS A 83 -15.77 -1.64 -14.57
C LYS A 83 -14.88 -2.69 -13.89
N MET A 84 -13.60 -2.79 -14.25
CA MET A 84 -12.65 -3.67 -13.59
C MET A 84 -12.45 -3.31 -12.11
N VAL A 85 -12.25 -2.03 -11.78
CA VAL A 85 -12.14 -1.57 -10.39
C VAL A 85 -13.40 -1.92 -9.60
N GLY A 86 -14.58 -1.65 -10.14
CA GLY A 86 -15.85 -2.00 -9.49
C GLY A 86 -16.01 -3.51 -9.23
N PHE A 87 -15.51 -4.36 -10.14
CA PHE A 87 -15.49 -5.81 -9.96
C PHE A 87 -14.56 -6.22 -8.81
N TRP A 88 -13.34 -5.69 -8.76
CA TRP A 88 -12.40 -5.93 -7.66
C TRP A 88 -12.96 -5.46 -6.32
N GLU A 89 -13.60 -4.30 -6.27
CA GLU A 89 -14.30 -3.81 -5.07
C GLU A 89 -15.41 -4.76 -4.62
N ALA A 90 -16.17 -5.32 -5.56
CA ALA A 90 -17.21 -6.30 -5.24
C ALA A 90 -16.63 -7.60 -4.66
N LEU A 91 -15.48 -8.05 -5.16
CA LEU A 91 -14.77 -9.21 -4.62
C LEU A 91 -14.27 -8.94 -3.19
N VAL A 92 -13.59 -7.81 -2.98
CA VAL A 92 -13.05 -7.43 -1.66
C VAL A 92 -14.17 -7.34 -0.61
N ARG A 93 -15.33 -6.80 -0.99
CA ARG A 93 -16.51 -6.69 -0.10
C ARG A 93 -17.08 -8.03 0.35
N ARG A 94 -16.73 -9.15 -0.27
CA ARG A 94 -17.17 -10.49 0.16
C ARG A 94 -16.29 -11.09 1.26
N ILE A 95 -15.10 -10.55 1.50
CA ILE A 95 -14.18 -11.04 2.51
C ILE A 95 -14.38 -10.22 3.80
N PRO A 96 -14.94 -10.80 4.88
CA PRO A 96 -15.46 -10.04 6.02
C PRO A 96 -14.43 -9.14 6.71
N VAL A 97 -13.17 -9.61 6.82
CA VAL A 97 -12.10 -8.83 7.46
C VAL A 97 -11.57 -7.74 6.53
N VAL A 98 -11.32 -8.08 5.26
CA VAL A 98 -10.71 -7.17 4.27
C VAL A 98 -11.67 -6.04 3.91
N ARG A 99 -12.99 -6.34 3.83
CA ARG A 99 -14.02 -5.35 3.55
C ARG A 99 -13.95 -4.14 4.49
N ASN A 100 -13.83 -4.37 5.80
CA ASN A 100 -13.86 -3.29 6.78
C ASN A 100 -12.65 -2.36 6.63
N ILE A 101 -11.46 -2.93 6.39
CA ILE A 101 -10.22 -2.18 6.15
C ILE A 101 -10.33 -1.37 4.87
N TYR A 102 -10.78 -2.00 3.78
CA TYR A 102 -10.96 -1.33 2.49
C TYR A 102 -11.94 -0.16 2.58
N GLN A 103 -13.09 -0.35 3.24
CA GLN A 103 -14.10 0.70 3.42
C GLN A 103 -13.57 1.87 4.26
N ALA A 104 -12.87 1.59 5.36
CA ALA A 104 -12.27 2.63 6.20
C ALA A 104 -11.24 3.47 5.42
N LEU A 105 -10.38 2.81 4.63
CA LEU A 105 -9.39 3.49 3.79
C LEU A 105 -10.07 4.33 2.69
N LYS A 106 -11.05 3.76 1.99
CA LYS A 106 -11.77 4.47 0.93
C LYS A 106 -12.49 5.71 1.46
N GLN A 107 -13.19 5.58 2.59
CA GLN A 107 -13.87 6.70 3.25
C GLN A 107 -12.88 7.79 3.69
N PHE A 108 -11.72 7.41 4.23
CA PHE A 108 -10.69 8.37 4.61
C PHE A 108 -10.17 9.15 3.41
N THR A 109 -9.95 8.47 2.27
CA THR A 109 -9.54 9.12 1.03
C THR A 109 -10.64 10.03 0.46
N GLU A 110 -11.89 9.57 0.37
CA GLU A 110 -13.04 10.37 -0.08
C GLU A 110 -13.34 11.57 0.84
N ALA A 111 -12.93 11.53 2.10
CA ALA A 111 -13.06 12.67 3.00
C ALA A 111 -12.02 13.78 2.74
N ILE A 112 -10.89 13.43 2.10
CA ILE A 112 -9.77 14.36 1.81
C ILE A 112 -9.88 14.94 0.40
N PHE A 113 -10.51 14.23 -0.54
CA PHE A 113 -10.65 14.60 -1.96
C PHE A 113 -12.11 14.79 -2.34
#